data_AF-A0A3A8SHJ8-F1
#
_entry.id   AF-A0A3A8SHJ8-F1
#
_cell.length_a   1.000
_cell.length_b   1.000
_cell.length_c   1.000
_cell.angle_alpha   90.00
_cell.angle_beta   90.00
_cell.angle_gamma   90.00
#
_symmetry.space_group_name_H-M   'P 1'
#
loop_
_entity.id
_entity.type
_entity.pdbx_description
1 polymer ?
#
loop_
_entity_poly.entity_id
_entity_poly.type
_entity_poly.pdbx_seq_one_letter_code
_entity_poly.pdbx_strand_id
1 'polypeptide(L)'
;GKKDLPAHQAVRPFQGRSDFEPDRRPTPRATPAINAALAPAASEASAIAGADAELELLSEFPDADAQGGLASAMLHAHADEPASQARIVERLKQDGRLESLFGEVFREGNPYVEQPHRTAVVRALDTALARGTVTSDDLRTFTRGAYAQEWQQIGSELATPDAK
;
A
#
# COMPACT_ATOMS: atom_id res chain seq x y z
N GLY A 1 70.32 -22.04 -29.25
CA GLY A 1 69.68 -21.02 -30.09
C GLY A 1 68.56 -20.38 -29.31
N LYS A 2 68.65 -19.06 -29.11
CA LYS A 2 67.66 -18.20 -28.44
C LYS A 2 66.43 -17.98 -29.35
N LYS A 3 65.26 -17.76 -28.75
CA LYS A 3 64.18 -16.83 -29.18
C LYS A 3 62.98 -17.01 -28.23
N ASP A 4 62.86 -16.23 -27.16
CA ASP A 4 62.31 -14.85 -27.08
C ASP A 4 60.78 -14.78 -27.28
N LEU A 5 60.06 -14.61 -26.16
CA LEU A 5 58.84 -13.79 -26.02
C LEU A 5 59.29 -12.31 -25.83
N PRO A 6 58.47 -11.25 -25.91
CA PRO A 6 57.08 -11.09 -26.40
C PRO A 6 56.93 -9.89 -27.38
N ALA A 7 55.75 -9.69 -28.00
CA ALA A 7 55.37 -8.39 -28.56
C ALA A 7 53.84 -8.21 -28.54
N HIS A 8 53.30 -7.74 -27.41
CA HIS A 8 51.95 -7.18 -27.37
C HIS A 8 51.96 -5.86 -28.13
N GLN A 9 51.35 -5.84 -29.31
CA GLN A 9 51.21 -4.66 -30.14
C GLN A 9 50.24 -3.68 -29.44
N ALA A 10 50.76 -2.51 -29.06
CA ALA A 10 49.98 -1.44 -28.45
C ALA A 10 48.94 -0.90 -29.44
N VAL A 11 47.66 -0.97 -29.07
CA VAL A 11 46.56 -0.32 -29.79
C VAL A 11 46.68 1.19 -29.56
N ARG A 12 46.82 1.96 -30.64
CA ARG A 12 46.89 3.43 -30.61
C ARG A 12 45.50 4.01 -30.27
N PRO A 13 45.38 5.03 -29.41
CA PRO A 13 44.11 5.71 -29.22
C PRO A 13 43.78 6.58 -30.44
N PHE A 14 42.54 6.47 -30.89
CA PHE A 14 41.89 7.34 -31.86
C PHE A 14 41.74 8.74 -31.27
N GLN A 15 42.48 9.72 -31.79
CA GLN A 15 42.23 11.13 -31.56
C GLN A 15 41.33 11.66 -32.67
N GLY A 16 40.04 11.32 -32.59
CA GLY A 16 39.00 11.97 -33.38
C GLY A 16 38.67 13.32 -32.76
N ARG A 17 39.00 14.42 -33.45
CA ARG A 17 38.56 15.77 -33.07
C ARG A 17 37.07 15.91 -33.38
N SER A 18 36.28 16.25 -32.37
CA SER A 18 34.87 16.63 -32.44
C SER A 18 34.66 17.83 -33.38
N ASP A 19 33.75 17.67 -34.34
CA ASP A 19 33.21 18.77 -35.17
C ASP A 19 31.68 18.92 -34.97
N PHE A 20 31.21 18.74 -33.72
CA PHE A 20 29.80 18.98 -33.40
C PHE A 20 29.68 20.23 -32.54
N GLU A 21 29.57 21.39 -33.18
CA GLU A 21 29.01 22.59 -32.56
C GLU A 21 27.48 22.58 -32.76
N PRO A 22 26.68 22.59 -31.68
CA PRO A 22 25.35 23.16 -31.73
C PRO A 22 25.39 24.56 -31.12
N ASP A 23 24.98 25.49 -31.98
CA ASP A 23 24.75 26.92 -31.82
C ASP A 23 24.07 27.34 -30.50
N ARG A 24 24.43 28.52 -29.99
CA ARG A 24 24.04 29.05 -28.68
C ARG A 24 22.64 29.72 -28.69
N ARG A 25 21.66 29.10 -28.00
CA ARG A 25 20.52 29.70 -27.21
C ARG A 25 19.56 30.72 -27.90
N PRO A 26 18.42 31.16 -27.31
CA PRO A 26 17.86 30.91 -25.97
C PRO A 26 16.35 30.55 -25.91
N THR A 27 15.94 29.75 -24.92
CA THR A 27 14.84 30.02 -23.97
C THR A 27 14.71 28.83 -23.03
N PRO A 28 14.83 29.00 -21.70
CA PRO A 28 14.33 27.98 -20.79
C PRO A 28 12.81 28.03 -20.90
N ARG A 29 12.23 27.11 -21.67
CA ARG A 29 10.81 26.77 -21.48
C ARG A 29 10.71 26.30 -20.04
N ALA A 30 10.12 27.13 -19.19
CA ALA A 30 9.86 26.82 -17.81
C ALA A 30 9.21 25.44 -17.76
N THR A 31 9.97 24.45 -17.30
CA THR A 31 9.40 23.22 -16.76
C THR A 31 8.42 23.71 -15.70
N PRO A 32 7.13 23.36 -15.75
CA PRO A 32 6.27 23.67 -14.63
C PRO A 32 6.94 23.04 -13.42
N ALA A 33 7.28 23.86 -12.44
CA ALA A 33 7.78 23.37 -11.16
C ALA A 33 6.71 22.40 -10.66
N ILE A 34 6.99 21.10 -10.77
CA ILE A 34 6.22 20.10 -10.08
C ILE A 34 6.44 20.47 -8.64
N ASN A 35 5.45 21.15 -8.05
CA ASN A 35 5.48 21.57 -6.66
C ASN A 35 5.93 20.33 -5.88
N ALA A 36 7.04 20.43 -5.15
CA ALA A 36 7.50 19.31 -4.31
C ALA A 36 6.45 18.94 -3.24
N ALA A 37 5.45 19.81 -3.02
CA ALA A 37 4.24 19.55 -2.25
C ALA A 37 3.22 18.64 -2.95
N LEU A 38 3.28 18.51 -4.28
CA LEU A 38 2.39 17.66 -5.10
C LEU A 38 2.94 16.24 -5.31
N ALA A 39 4.25 16.03 -5.10
CA ALA A 39 4.89 14.72 -5.22
C ALA A 39 4.38 13.70 -4.18
N PRO A 40 4.24 14.03 -2.88
CA PRO A 40 3.62 13.10 -1.94
C PRO A 40 2.16 12.83 -2.29
N ALA A 41 1.39 13.85 -2.68
CA ALA A 41 -0.01 13.70 -3.07
C ALA A 41 -0.19 12.85 -4.36
N ALA A 42 0.75 12.88 -5.30
CA ALA A 42 0.73 12.07 -6.51
C ALA A 42 1.14 10.60 -6.25
N SER A 43 2.08 10.38 -5.31
CA SER A 43 2.42 9.04 -4.81
C SER A 43 1.26 8.46 -4.00
N GLU A 44 0.64 9.23 -3.11
CA GLU A 44 -0.56 8.85 -2.38
C GLU A 44 -1.71 8.56 -3.34
N ALA A 45 -1.94 9.39 -4.36
CA ALA A 45 -3.00 9.14 -5.35
C ALA A 45 -2.76 7.86 -6.17
N SER A 46 -1.50 7.52 -6.46
CA SER A 46 -1.16 6.27 -7.16
C SER A 46 -1.32 5.04 -6.26
N ALA A 47 -0.96 5.16 -4.98
CA ALA A 47 -1.14 4.09 -3.99
C ALA A 47 -2.63 3.84 -3.67
N ILE A 48 -3.43 4.91 -3.60
CA ILE A 48 -4.90 4.87 -3.49
C ILE A 48 -5.53 4.20 -4.73
N ALA A 49 -5.07 4.55 -5.94
CA ALA A 49 -5.56 3.92 -7.17
C ALA A 49 -5.17 2.44 -7.28
N GLY A 50 -3.97 2.08 -6.81
CA GLY A 50 -3.55 0.68 -6.68
C GLY A 50 -4.43 -0.10 -5.71
N ALA A 51 -4.70 0.47 -4.53
CA ALA A 51 -5.58 -0.12 -3.53
C ALA A 51 -7.02 -0.33 -4.05
N ASP A 52 -7.60 0.63 -4.76
CA ASP A 52 -8.93 0.49 -5.36
C ASP A 52 -8.97 -0.65 -6.42
N ALA A 53 -7.90 -0.83 -7.21
CA ALA A 53 -7.78 -1.93 -8.17
C ALA A 53 -7.59 -3.29 -7.51
N GLU A 54 -6.82 -3.36 -6.42
CA GLU A 54 -6.65 -4.59 -5.65
C GLU A 54 -7.94 -5.03 -4.95
N LEU A 55 -8.81 -4.08 -4.56
CA LEU A 55 -10.12 -4.40 -3.99
C LEU A 55 -11.10 -4.98 -5.01
N GLU A 56 -10.93 -4.67 -6.28
CA GLU A 56 -11.71 -5.29 -7.35
C GLU A 56 -11.43 -6.81 -7.41
N LEU A 57 -10.18 -7.22 -7.15
CA LEU A 57 -9.78 -8.63 -7.08
C LEU A 57 -10.50 -9.40 -5.96
N LEU A 58 -10.93 -8.73 -4.88
CA LEU A 58 -11.72 -9.38 -3.83
C LEU A 58 -13.08 -9.88 -4.34
N SER A 59 -13.57 -9.35 -5.46
CA SER A 59 -14.83 -9.78 -6.08
C SER A 59 -14.67 -11.06 -6.91
N GLU A 60 -13.44 -11.46 -7.24
CA GLU A 60 -13.15 -12.69 -7.97
C GLU A 60 -13.21 -13.94 -7.08
N PHE A 61 -13.12 -13.76 -5.76
CA PHE A 61 -13.21 -14.85 -4.79
C PHE A 61 -14.65 -14.96 -4.26
N PRO A 62 -15.33 -16.11 -4.37
CA PRO A 62 -16.68 -16.27 -3.85
C PRO A 62 -16.73 -16.51 -2.33
N ASP A 63 -15.63 -16.99 -1.74
CA ASP A 63 -15.56 -17.39 -0.32
C ASP A 63 -15.24 -16.20 0.60
N ALA A 64 -16.13 -15.92 1.56
CA ALA A 64 -15.96 -14.83 2.52
C ALA A 64 -14.69 -14.98 3.37
N ASP A 65 -14.31 -16.21 3.73
CA ASP A 65 -13.12 -16.51 4.53
C ASP A 65 -11.82 -16.13 3.79
N ALA A 66 -11.77 -16.44 2.48
CA ALA A 66 -10.65 -16.10 1.61
C ALA A 66 -10.61 -14.59 1.29
N GLN A 67 -11.78 -13.97 1.09
CA GLN A 67 -11.88 -12.52 0.95
C GLN A 67 -11.40 -11.79 2.22
N GLY A 68 -11.73 -12.31 3.41
CA GLY A 68 -11.28 -11.79 4.69
C GLY A 68 -9.75 -11.89 4.81
N GLY A 69 -9.20 -13.07 4.51
CA GLY A 69 -7.75 -13.28 4.46
C GLY A 69 -7.03 -12.33 3.51
N LEU A 70 -7.51 -12.19 2.27
CA LEU A 70 -6.90 -11.32 1.27
C LEU A 70 -7.03 -9.83 1.63
N ALA A 71 -8.19 -9.37 2.10
CA ALA A 71 -8.37 -7.99 2.57
C ALA A 71 -7.43 -7.66 3.73
N SER A 72 -7.22 -8.63 4.65
CA SER A 72 -6.31 -8.49 5.77
C SER A 72 -4.84 -8.46 5.33
N ALA A 73 -4.47 -9.28 4.35
CA ALA A 73 -3.14 -9.28 3.75
C ALA A 73 -2.85 -7.99 2.99
N MET A 74 -3.85 -7.44 2.27
CA MET A 74 -3.76 -6.13 1.63
C MET A 74 -3.55 -5.03 2.67
N LEU A 75 -4.35 -5.00 3.75
CA LEU A 75 -4.13 -4.03 4.82
C LEU A 75 -2.74 -4.14 5.44
N HIS A 76 -2.24 -5.36 5.61
CA HIS A 76 -0.88 -5.59 6.08
C HIS A 76 0.18 -5.13 5.07
N ALA A 77 0.00 -5.38 3.78
CA ALA A 77 0.91 -4.93 2.72
C ALA A 77 0.98 -3.40 2.64
N HIS A 78 -0.13 -2.72 2.89
CA HIS A 78 -0.23 -1.26 2.96
C HIS A 78 0.09 -0.69 4.34
N ALA A 79 0.70 -1.45 5.27
CA ALA A 79 0.98 -1.00 6.64
C ALA A 79 1.83 0.27 6.74
N ASP A 80 2.67 0.55 5.75
CA ASP A 80 3.48 1.76 5.67
C ASP A 80 2.81 2.90 4.90
N GLU A 81 1.62 2.66 4.33
CA GLU A 81 0.86 3.58 3.48
C GLU A 81 -0.52 3.89 4.08
N PRO A 82 -0.61 4.75 5.12
CA PRO A 82 -1.84 5.01 5.86
C PRO A 82 -2.96 5.63 4.99
N ALA A 83 -2.60 6.34 3.92
CA ALA A 83 -3.55 6.87 2.96
C ALA A 83 -4.28 5.74 2.19
N SER A 84 -3.53 4.72 1.75
CA SER A 84 -4.04 3.55 1.05
C SER A 84 -4.86 2.65 1.97
N GLN A 85 -4.39 2.40 3.19
CA GLN A 85 -5.18 1.65 4.19
C GLN A 85 -6.53 2.31 4.47
N ALA A 86 -6.54 3.63 4.70
CA ALA A 86 -7.78 4.34 4.96
C ALA A 86 -8.74 4.30 3.76
N ARG A 87 -8.20 4.34 2.53
CA ARG A 87 -9.01 4.17 1.32
C ARG A 87 -9.61 2.77 1.23
N ILE A 88 -8.82 1.74 1.53
CA ILE A 88 -9.29 0.35 1.59
C ILE A 88 -10.46 0.23 2.57
N VAL A 89 -10.29 0.73 3.79
CA VAL A 89 -11.33 0.72 4.82
C VAL A 89 -12.58 1.49 4.35
N GLU A 90 -12.40 2.67 3.75
CA GLU A 90 -13.51 3.47 3.21
C GLU A 90 -14.31 2.70 2.16
N ARG A 91 -13.62 2.06 1.21
CA ARG A 91 -14.27 1.33 0.13
C ARG A 91 -14.98 0.08 0.65
N LEU A 92 -14.34 -0.69 1.54
CA LEU A 92 -14.98 -1.83 2.19
C LEU A 92 -16.25 -1.43 2.98
N LYS A 93 -16.26 -0.23 3.58
CA LYS A 93 -17.44 0.32 4.23
C LYS A 93 -18.54 0.65 3.22
N GLN A 94 -18.20 1.34 2.12
CA GLN A 94 -19.15 1.69 1.05
C GLN A 94 -19.80 0.46 0.42
N ASP A 95 -19.03 -0.61 0.24
CA ASP A 95 -19.51 -1.88 -0.30
C ASP A 95 -20.29 -2.71 0.74
N GLY A 96 -20.40 -2.25 2.00
CA GLY A 96 -21.10 -2.96 3.07
C GLY A 96 -20.41 -4.24 3.55
N ARG A 97 -19.14 -4.43 3.18
CA ARG A 97 -18.37 -5.65 3.45
C ARG A 97 -17.45 -5.54 4.66
N LEU A 98 -17.24 -4.32 5.16
CA LEU A 98 -16.33 -4.05 6.28
C LEU A 98 -16.68 -4.88 7.52
N GLU A 99 -17.95 -4.95 7.91
CA GLU A 99 -18.40 -5.76 9.06
C GLU A 99 -17.96 -7.23 8.91
N SER A 100 -18.30 -7.82 7.78
CA SER A 100 -18.08 -9.24 7.54
C SER A 100 -16.60 -9.58 7.38
N LEU A 101 -15.85 -8.80 6.60
CA LEU A 101 -14.46 -9.12 6.30
C LEU A 101 -13.54 -8.94 7.50
N PHE A 102 -13.76 -7.90 8.31
CA PHE A 102 -12.93 -7.70 9.50
C PHE A 102 -13.37 -8.61 10.64
N GLY A 103 -14.67 -8.89 10.75
CA GLY A 103 -15.15 -9.96 11.63
C GLY A 103 -14.48 -11.30 11.30
N GLU A 104 -14.39 -11.65 10.02
CA GLU A 104 -13.78 -12.88 9.54
C GLU A 104 -12.29 -13.02 9.89
N VAL A 105 -11.55 -11.91 9.90
CA VAL A 105 -10.14 -11.86 10.32
C VAL A 105 -9.96 -12.18 11.80
N PHE A 106 -10.95 -11.80 12.60
CA PHE A 106 -10.94 -12.02 14.04
C PHE A 106 -11.59 -13.35 14.44
N ARG A 107 -12.31 -14.00 13.53
CA ARG A 107 -12.82 -15.36 13.73
C ARG A 107 -11.66 -16.32 13.99
N GLU A 108 -11.79 -17.11 15.04
CA GLU A 108 -10.81 -18.12 15.39
C GLU A 108 -10.88 -19.31 14.41
N GLY A 109 -9.73 -19.71 13.86
CA GLY A 109 -9.64 -20.87 12.95
C GLY A 109 -9.72 -20.56 11.46
N ASN A 110 -9.73 -19.29 11.04
CA ASN A 110 -9.57 -18.95 9.62
C ASN A 110 -8.12 -19.25 9.16
N PRO A 111 -7.90 -20.21 8.23
CA PRO A 111 -6.56 -20.60 7.80
C PRO A 111 -5.86 -19.56 6.91
N TYR A 112 -6.59 -18.54 6.44
CA TYR A 112 -6.10 -17.50 5.54
C TYR A 112 -5.64 -16.24 6.27
N VAL A 113 -5.68 -16.24 7.61
CA VAL A 113 -5.43 -15.06 8.43
C VAL A 113 -4.30 -15.33 9.41
N GLU A 114 -3.21 -14.58 9.26
CA GLU A 114 -2.08 -14.61 10.19
C GLU A 114 -2.22 -13.51 11.26
N GLN A 115 -1.64 -13.74 12.45
CA GLN A 115 -1.55 -12.75 13.54
C GLN A 115 -1.18 -11.31 13.09
N PRO A 116 -0.14 -11.07 12.26
CA PRO A 116 0.20 -9.71 11.80
C PRO A 116 -0.94 -8.98 11.06
N HIS A 117 -1.90 -9.72 10.51
CA HIS A 117 -3.04 -9.12 9.81
C HIS A 117 -4.08 -8.56 10.77
N ARG A 118 -4.26 -9.17 11.95
CA ARG A 118 -5.17 -8.64 13.00
C ARG A 118 -4.70 -7.27 13.48
N THR A 119 -3.41 -7.13 13.76
CA THR A 119 -2.80 -5.84 14.13
C THR A 119 -2.95 -4.80 13.01
N ALA A 120 -2.77 -5.20 11.75
CA ALA A 120 -2.96 -4.30 10.61
C ALA A 120 -4.41 -3.80 10.51
N VAL A 121 -5.41 -4.68 10.74
CA VAL A 121 -6.83 -4.31 10.78
C VAL A 121 -7.12 -3.31 11.91
N VAL A 122 -6.61 -3.57 13.12
CA VAL A 122 -6.81 -2.66 14.27
C VAL A 122 -6.20 -1.28 13.98
N ARG A 123 -4.97 -1.23 13.45
CA ARG A 123 -4.31 0.03 13.08
C ARG A 123 -5.04 0.78 11.97
N ALA A 124 -5.54 0.06 10.97
CA ALA A 124 -6.32 0.65 9.87
C ALA A 124 -7.65 1.22 10.38
N LEU A 125 -8.32 0.53 11.30
CA LEU A 125 -9.55 1.00 11.95
C LEU A 125 -9.29 2.23 12.85
N ASP A 126 -8.22 2.24 13.63
CA ASP A 126 -7.82 3.40 14.44
C ASP A 126 -7.60 4.64 13.55
N THR A 127 -6.87 4.47 12.45
CA THR A 127 -6.66 5.52 11.46
C THR A 127 -7.97 5.99 10.82
N ALA A 128 -8.88 5.06 10.51
CA ALA A 128 -10.19 5.37 9.93
C ALA A 128 -11.12 6.10 10.92
N LEU A 129 -11.03 5.80 12.23
CA LEU A 129 -11.72 6.53 13.29
C LEU A 129 -11.17 7.95 13.42
N ALA A 130 -9.85 8.10 13.46
CA ALA A 130 -9.19 9.40 13.55
C ALA A 130 -9.54 10.32 12.37
N ARG A 131 -9.77 9.73 11.18
CA ARG A 131 -10.20 10.44 9.96
C ARG A 131 -11.70 10.65 9.84
N GLY A 132 -12.52 9.99 10.68
CA GLY A 132 -13.98 10.04 10.61
C GLY A 132 -14.60 9.22 9.48
N THR A 133 -13.83 8.37 8.81
CA THR A 133 -14.30 7.44 7.77
C THR A 133 -15.17 6.33 8.40
N VAL A 134 -14.74 5.83 9.55
CA VAL A 134 -15.51 4.94 10.43
C VAL A 134 -15.85 5.75 11.68
N THR A 135 -17.07 5.60 12.19
CA THR A 135 -17.52 6.27 13.40
C THR A 135 -17.68 5.27 14.54
N SER A 136 -17.68 5.76 15.77
CA SER A 136 -17.99 4.93 16.95
C SER A 136 -19.40 4.33 16.89
N ASP A 137 -20.33 4.94 16.16
CA ASP A 137 -21.67 4.40 15.93
C ASP A 137 -21.66 3.21 14.96
N ASP A 138 -20.84 3.29 13.90
CA ASP A 138 -20.60 2.15 13.00
C ASP A 138 -20.07 0.94 13.79
N LEU A 139 -19.04 1.15 14.62
CA LEU A 139 -18.48 0.09 15.46
C LEU A 139 -19.52 -0.50 16.42
N ARG A 140 -20.33 0.36 17.06
CA ARG A 140 -21.41 -0.10 17.94
C ARG A 140 -22.45 -0.92 17.17
N THR A 141 -22.74 -0.57 15.93
CA THR A 141 -23.64 -1.33 15.07
C THR A 141 -23.06 -2.72 14.77
N PHE A 142 -21.77 -2.81 14.43
CA PHE A 142 -21.11 -4.09 14.15
C PHE A 142 -21.05 -5.03 15.36
N THR A 143 -20.92 -4.49 16.58
CA THR A 143 -21.00 -5.30 17.82
C THR A 143 -22.38 -5.94 18.10
N ARG A 144 -23.38 -5.68 17.24
CA ARG A 144 -24.73 -6.28 17.29
C ARG A 144 -25.06 -7.11 16.07
N GLY A 145 -24.13 -7.21 15.11
CA GLY A 145 -24.31 -7.88 13.83
C GLY A 145 -23.91 -9.35 13.87
N ALA A 146 -23.60 -9.90 12.70
CA ALA A 146 -23.30 -11.33 12.54
C ALA A 146 -21.97 -11.73 13.21
N TYR A 147 -21.03 -10.78 13.28
CA TYR A 147 -19.70 -10.93 13.86
C TYR A 147 -19.56 -10.19 15.20
N ALA A 148 -20.64 -10.18 16.00
CA ALA A 148 -20.72 -9.37 17.21
C ALA A 148 -19.57 -9.64 18.20
N GLN A 149 -19.16 -10.90 18.35
CA GLN A 149 -18.10 -11.29 19.28
C GLN A 149 -16.73 -10.81 18.80
N GLU A 150 -16.46 -10.98 17.50
CA GLU A 150 -15.24 -10.55 16.85
C GLU A 150 -15.12 -9.02 16.90
N TRP A 151 -16.21 -8.29 16.64
CA TRP A 151 -16.22 -6.83 16.76
C TRP A 151 -16.08 -6.33 18.20
N GLN A 152 -16.52 -7.09 19.21
CA GLN A 152 -16.23 -6.78 20.60
C GLN A 152 -14.74 -6.95 20.92
N GLN A 153 -14.10 -7.97 20.36
CA GLN A 153 -12.65 -8.14 20.48
C GLN A 153 -11.89 -7.01 19.79
N ILE A 154 -12.22 -6.70 18.53
CA ILE A 154 -11.64 -5.57 17.77
C ILE A 154 -11.80 -4.27 18.56
N GLY A 155 -13.00 -4.00 19.10
CA GLY A 155 -13.25 -2.82 19.91
C GLY A 155 -12.42 -2.76 21.20
N SER A 156 -12.14 -3.91 21.81
CA SER A 156 -11.27 -4.01 22.99
C SER A 156 -9.81 -3.74 22.63
N GLU A 157 -9.33 -4.26 21.50
CA GLU A 157 -7.99 -3.99 20.98
C GLU A 157 -7.82 -2.51 20.58
N LEU A 158 -8.84 -1.88 19.99
CA LEU A 158 -8.85 -0.43 19.70
C LEU A 158 -8.85 0.44 20.96
N ALA A 159 -9.52 0.00 22.04
CA ALA A 159 -9.56 0.72 23.31
C ALA A 159 -8.28 0.56 24.14
N THR A 160 -7.43 -0.40 23.76
CA THR A 160 -6.12 -0.62 24.37
C THR A 160 -5.12 0.11 23.48
N PRO A 161 -4.74 1.38 23.79
CA PRO A 161 -3.72 2.05 23.01
C PRO A 161 -2.48 1.17 23.08
N ASP A 162 -2.07 0.64 21.93
CA ASP A 162 -0.87 -0.17 21.79
C ASP A 162 0.25 0.52 22.56
N ALA A 163 0.74 -0.17 23.58
CA ALA A 163 1.79 0.30 24.46
C ALA A 163 3.11 0.25 23.69
N LYS A 164 3.26 1.18 22.74
CA LYS A 164 4.48 1.77 22.18
C LYS A 164 5.60 0.83 21.70
#